data_AF-A0A9D7R787-F1
#
_entry.id   AF-A0A9D7R787-F1
#
_cell.length_a   1.000
_cell.length_b   1.000
_cell.length_c   1.000
_cell.angle_alpha   90.00
_cell.angle_beta   90.00
_cell.angle_gamma   90.00
#
_symmetry.space_group_name_H-M   'P 1'
#
loop_
_entity.id
_entity.type
_entity.pdbx_description
1 polymer ?
#
loop_
_entity_poly.entity_id
_entity_poly.type
_entity_poly.pdbx_seq_one_letter_code
_entity_poly.pdbx_strand_id
1 'polypeptide(L)'
;MLHLPALLCLALLTPAQDDLTTYQLKPNPKGLKEVRAKVLAVEDSRVRLSGVVNGEAREGWVDLKWFTEVSALRILKSAAKPTDTEGQMRVARYALGAGNTAEAEKAWAAAVQANGGASPDASLEKALASQRANALESRFHEELYAGKTDAAERTLAKLLKEFPDSGAAKKAPALRQQLDSKRQVAAADAARAKAEKVEAKRERLLAPAREKISQASESEQRSLSDRGTETQAKNSALSSVRAADAALSTIDRATKQMQGDAELAEAAKALRGEALAVRKRSLLNLGSYALVRGQYHNAIGYVNGILKYAPSDPDALGMRSRIETAANEDADWWGGVPTAVGRTGRVTPHSRR
;
A
#
# COMPACT_ATOMS: atom_id res chain seq x y z
N MET A 1 6.78 47.59 51.80
CA MET A 1 6.33 47.83 50.41
C MET A 1 7.32 48.77 49.72
N LEU A 2 8.30 48.21 49.01
CA LEU A 2 9.17 48.94 48.08
C LEU A 2 8.93 48.27 46.72
N HIS A 3 7.86 48.69 46.02
CA HIS A 3 7.39 48.07 44.79
C HIS A 3 7.84 48.92 43.59
N LEU A 4 8.64 48.33 42.69
CA LEU A 4 9.06 48.82 41.37
C LEU A 4 10.25 49.82 41.20
N PRO A 5 10.75 50.64 42.15
CA PRO A 5 11.81 51.60 41.80
C PRO A 5 13.18 50.94 41.56
N ALA A 6 13.46 49.77 42.15
CA ALA A 6 14.75 49.09 41.99
C ALA A 6 14.98 48.52 40.57
N LEU A 7 13.92 48.04 39.90
CA LEU A 7 13.96 47.60 38.50
C LEU A 7 14.25 48.75 37.53
N LEU A 8 13.87 49.97 37.91
CA LEU A 8 13.93 51.17 37.08
C LEU A 8 15.35 51.74 36.99
N CYS A 9 16.17 51.50 38.01
CA CYS A 9 17.56 51.89 37.95
C CYS A 9 18.35 50.93 37.03
N LEU A 10 18.21 49.62 37.17
CA LEU A 10 19.04 48.63 36.45
C LEU A 10 18.90 48.58 34.91
N ALA A 11 17.96 49.33 34.30
CA ALA A 11 17.68 49.24 32.87
C ALA A 11 18.40 50.28 31.97
N LEU A 12 19.16 51.22 32.55
CA LEU A 12 19.91 52.25 31.82
C LEU A 12 21.41 52.02 31.99
N LEU A 13 21.96 51.16 31.14
CA LEU A 13 23.32 50.61 31.25
C LEU A 13 24.18 50.94 30.03
N THR A 14 25.29 51.64 30.25
CA THR A 14 26.37 51.86 29.27
C THR A 14 27.30 50.63 29.18
N PRO A 15 27.95 50.41 28.02
CA PRO A 15 28.74 49.21 27.77
C PRO A 15 30.15 49.33 28.36
N ALA A 16 30.33 48.97 29.64
CA ALA A 16 31.64 48.64 30.19
C ALA A 16 31.49 47.94 31.55
N GLN A 17 31.59 46.61 31.58
CA GLN A 17 32.28 45.79 32.59
C GLN A 17 31.94 44.31 32.36
N ASP A 18 32.99 43.48 32.37
CA ASP A 18 32.92 42.03 32.17
C ASP A 18 31.98 41.35 33.20
N ASP A 19 31.30 40.29 32.78
CA ASP A 19 30.34 39.43 33.51
C ASP A 19 28.86 39.85 33.68
N LEU A 20 28.34 40.85 32.96
CA LEU A 20 26.89 41.12 32.96
C LEU A 20 26.13 40.22 31.98
N THR A 21 25.11 39.50 32.47
CA THR A 21 24.21 38.68 31.64
C THR A 21 22.92 39.43 31.34
N THR A 22 22.45 39.39 30.10
CA THR A 22 21.15 39.94 29.70
C THR A 22 20.02 38.97 30.07
N TYR A 23 19.03 39.47 30.80
CA TYR A 23 17.80 38.77 31.20
C TYR A 23 16.58 39.49 30.64
N GLN A 24 15.67 38.73 30.03
CA GLN A 24 14.43 39.26 29.45
C GLN A 24 13.31 39.33 30.48
N LEU A 25 12.56 40.43 30.46
CA LEU A 25 11.40 40.67 31.30
C LEU A 25 10.10 40.30 30.56
N LYS A 26 9.08 39.87 31.30
CA LYS A 26 7.71 39.76 30.80
C LYS A 26 7.18 41.16 30.45
N PRO A 27 6.20 41.27 29.53
CA PRO A 27 5.55 42.54 29.22
C PRO A 27 5.08 43.23 30.49
N ASN A 28 5.62 44.42 30.74
CA ASN A 28 5.29 45.22 31.91
C ASN A 28 4.71 46.58 31.47
N PRO A 29 3.89 47.22 32.32
CA PRO A 29 3.26 48.50 32.00
C PRO A 29 4.24 49.66 31.82
N LYS A 30 5.55 49.44 32.00
CA LYS A 30 6.61 50.45 31.87
C LYS A 30 7.50 50.26 30.63
N GLY A 31 7.18 49.30 29.75
CA GLY A 31 7.87 49.09 28.47
C GLY A 31 9.30 48.53 28.55
N LEU A 32 9.79 48.16 29.75
CA LEU A 32 11.11 47.56 29.91
C LEU A 32 11.11 46.10 29.45
N LYS A 33 12.00 45.76 28.52
CA LYS A 33 12.07 44.43 27.89
C LYS A 33 13.23 43.57 28.40
N GLU A 34 14.31 44.18 28.88
CA GLU A 34 15.51 43.47 29.31
C GLU A 34 16.24 44.20 30.44
N VAL A 35 17.03 43.44 31.20
CA VAL A 35 17.92 43.90 32.26
C VAL A 35 19.27 43.22 32.08
N ARG A 36 20.37 43.99 32.14
CA ARG A 36 21.73 43.44 32.17
C ARG A 36 22.23 43.46 33.61
N ALA A 37 22.48 42.30 34.19
CA ALA A 37 22.86 42.19 35.59
C ALA A 37 23.72 40.98 35.87
N LYS A 38 24.39 40.99 37.02
CA LYS A 38 25.01 39.83 37.66
C LYS A 38 24.09 39.33 38.77
N VAL A 39 23.82 38.04 38.80
CA VAL A 39 23.05 37.40 39.88
C VAL A 39 23.95 37.24 41.10
N LEU A 40 23.54 37.82 42.22
CA LEU A 40 24.27 37.75 43.49
C LEU A 40 23.72 36.68 44.42
N ALA A 41 22.39 36.59 44.52
CA ALA A 41 21.70 35.63 45.38
C ALA A 41 20.29 35.36 44.86
N VAL A 42 19.74 34.19 45.21
CA VAL A 42 18.34 33.84 44.98
C VAL A 42 17.74 33.31 46.28
N GLU A 43 16.70 33.97 46.76
CA GLU A 43 15.95 33.60 47.97
C GLU A 43 14.46 33.54 47.63
N ASP A 44 13.84 32.40 47.93
CA ASP A 44 12.44 32.11 47.59
C ASP A 44 12.10 32.38 46.12
N SER A 45 11.34 33.44 45.86
CA SER A 45 10.89 33.90 44.54
C SER A 45 11.58 35.20 44.11
N ARG A 46 12.64 35.62 44.80
CA ARG A 46 13.34 36.88 44.58
C ARG A 46 14.80 36.64 44.22
N VAL A 47 15.31 37.43 43.29
CA VAL A 47 16.71 37.46 42.89
C VAL A 47 17.33 38.79 43.29
N ARG A 48 18.50 38.75 43.91
CA ARG A 48 19.35 39.92 44.13
C ARG A 48 20.25 40.09 42.93
N LEU A 49 20.08 41.20 42.24
CA LEU A 49 20.82 41.55 41.03
C LEU A 49 21.76 42.72 41.32
N SER A 50 22.96 42.67 40.75
CA SER A 50 23.90 43.79 40.67
C SER A 50 24.01 44.27 39.22
N GLY A 51 23.97 45.57 39.00
CA GLY A 51 24.18 46.19 37.70
C GLY A 51 24.57 47.65 37.85
N VAL A 52 25.09 48.25 36.79
CA VAL A 52 25.43 49.67 36.77
C VAL A 52 24.21 50.50 36.34
N VAL A 53 24.05 51.72 36.83
CA VAL A 53 22.95 52.62 36.49
C VAL A 53 23.52 54.01 36.41
N ASN A 54 23.51 54.63 35.22
CA ASN A 54 24.12 55.94 35.03
C ASN A 54 25.59 56.01 35.53
N GLY A 55 26.35 54.91 35.42
CA GLY A 55 27.74 54.83 35.88
C GLY A 55 27.92 54.40 37.35
N GLU A 56 26.85 54.25 38.14
CA GLU A 56 26.94 53.78 39.53
C GLU A 56 26.52 52.31 39.68
N ALA A 57 27.30 51.49 40.40
CA ALA A 57 26.90 50.13 40.74
C ALA A 57 25.70 50.16 41.71
N ARG A 58 24.63 49.44 41.38
CA ARG A 58 23.42 49.30 42.19
C ARG A 58 23.04 47.84 42.34
N GLU A 59 22.49 47.53 43.51
CA GLU A 59 21.94 46.22 43.82
C GLU A 59 20.46 46.33 44.17
N GLY A 60 19.68 45.31 43.82
CA GLY A 60 18.27 45.28 44.13
C GLY A 60 17.67 43.89 44.10
N TRP A 61 16.63 43.69 44.91
CA TRP A 61 15.79 42.50 44.87
C TRP A 61 14.68 42.65 43.83
N VAL A 62 14.54 41.64 42.98
CA VAL A 62 13.51 41.56 41.93
C VAL A 62 12.82 40.22 42.00
N ASP A 63 11.49 40.17 41.86
CA ASP A 63 10.77 38.90 41.83
C ASP A 63 11.04 38.15 40.50
N LEU A 64 11.33 36.85 40.57
CA LEU A 64 11.54 35.97 39.41
C LEU A 64 10.36 35.95 38.44
N LYS A 65 9.13 36.18 38.92
CA LYS A 65 7.91 36.21 38.08
C LYS A 65 7.94 37.29 37.00
N TRP A 66 8.79 38.30 37.14
CA TRP A 66 8.95 39.40 36.19
C TRP A 66 9.81 39.02 34.99
N PHE A 67 10.53 37.91 35.05
CA PHE A 67 11.38 37.43 33.97
C PHE A 67 10.61 36.44 33.07
N THR A 68 11.03 36.34 31.80
CA THR A 68 10.58 35.24 30.93
C THR A 68 11.04 33.91 31.52
N GLU A 69 10.34 32.81 31.21
CA GLU A 69 10.66 31.48 31.75
C GLU A 69 12.12 31.08 31.48
N VAL A 70 12.62 31.39 30.28
CA VAL A 70 14.02 31.17 29.88
C VAL A 70 14.99 31.97 30.77
N SER A 71 14.68 33.23 31.05
CA SER A 71 15.54 34.11 31.85
C SER A 71 15.52 33.76 33.33
N ALA A 72 14.33 33.46 33.87
CA ALA A 72 14.18 32.98 35.24
C ALA A 72 14.90 31.65 35.46
N LEU A 73 14.78 30.69 34.52
CA LEU A 73 15.53 29.44 34.59
C LEU A 73 17.04 29.67 34.54
N ARG A 74 17.51 30.60 33.68
CA ARG A 74 18.93 30.97 33.62
C ARG A 74 19.44 31.56 34.93
N ILE A 75 18.66 32.45 35.57
CA ILE A 75 18.97 33.04 36.87
C ILE A 75 19.09 31.96 37.95
N LEU A 76 18.11 31.05 38.01
CA LEU A 76 18.11 29.94 38.96
C LEU A 76 19.34 29.03 38.76
N LYS A 77 19.67 28.71 37.50
CA LYS A 77 20.85 27.90 37.17
C LYS A 77 22.17 28.59 37.53
N SER A 78 22.29 29.91 37.37
CA SER A 78 23.52 30.62 37.75
C SER A 78 23.72 30.70 39.26
N ALA A 79 22.65 30.63 40.04
CA ALA A 79 22.70 30.65 41.50
C ALA A 79 22.90 29.26 42.11
N ALA A 80 22.40 28.20 41.46
CA ALA A 80 22.47 26.84 41.98
C ALA A 80 23.85 26.20 41.74
N LYS A 81 24.62 25.97 42.81
CA LYS A 81 25.88 25.21 42.73
C LYS A 81 25.58 23.73 42.45
N PRO A 82 26.47 22.99 41.74
CA PRO A 82 26.26 21.56 41.49
C PRO A 82 26.15 20.71 42.77
N THR A 83 26.77 21.15 43.87
CA THR A 83 26.77 20.49 45.18
C THR A 83 25.62 20.93 46.09
N ASP A 84 24.78 21.87 45.65
CA ASP A 84 23.65 22.38 46.44
C ASP A 84 22.37 21.65 46.05
N THR A 85 22.00 20.64 46.85
CA THR A 85 20.77 19.85 46.64
C THR A 85 19.53 20.73 46.54
N GLU A 86 19.37 21.73 47.40
CA GLU A 86 18.18 22.58 47.44
C GLU A 86 18.12 23.54 46.25
N GLY A 87 19.25 24.13 45.87
CA GLY A 87 19.40 24.91 44.65
C GLY A 87 19.03 24.12 43.41
N GLN A 88 19.56 22.91 43.26
CA GLN A 88 19.27 22.04 42.12
C GLN A 88 17.80 21.58 42.09
N MET A 89 17.19 21.29 43.25
CA MET A 89 15.76 20.99 43.32
C MET A 89 14.88 22.16 42.88
N ARG A 90 15.24 23.41 43.25
CA ARG A 90 14.52 24.60 42.79
C ARG A 90 14.58 24.76 41.27
N VAL A 91 15.76 24.54 40.67
CA VAL A 91 15.91 24.52 39.21
C VAL A 91 15.05 23.42 38.59
N ALA A 92 15.07 22.21 39.14
CA ALA A 92 14.31 21.07 38.63
C ALA A 92 12.79 21.31 38.64
N ARG A 93 12.24 21.78 39.78
CA ARG A 93 10.81 22.12 39.90
C ARG A 93 10.40 23.24 38.95
N TYR A 94 11.22 24.29 38.85
CA TYR A 94 10.93 25.41 37.95
C TYR A 94 10.95 24.97 36.49
N ALA A 95 11.99 24.23 36.07
CA ALA A 95 12.10 23.70 34.72
C ALA A 95 10.94 22.78 34.37
N LEU A 96 10.53 21.91 35.29
CA LEU A 96 9.38 21.03 35.11
C LEU A 96 8.07 21.81 34.96
N GLY A 97 7.86 22.82 35.82
CA GLY A 97 6.68 23.70 35.75
C GLY A 97 6.62 24.55 34.47
N ALA A 98 7.78 24.89 33.90
CA ALA A 98 7.91 25.58 32.61
C ALA A 98 7.87 24.62 31.39
N GLY A 99 7.59 23.33 31.60
CA GLY A 99 7.55 22.33 30.52
C GLY A 99 8.91 21.93 29.94
N ASN A 100 10.02 22.36 30.54
CA ASN A 100 11.37 22.01 30.11
C ASN A 100 11.86 20.74 30.84
N THR A 101 11.30 19.59 30.46
CA THR A 101 11.60 18.29 31.08
C THR A 101 13.09 17.93 31.03
N ALA A 102 13.79 18.24 29.93
CA ALA A 102 15.21 17.91 29.78
C ALA A 102 16.09 18.66 30.78
N GLU A 103 15.84 19.95 31.02
CA GLU A 103 16.55 20.70 32.05
C GLU A 103 16.13 20.30 33.46
N ALA A 104 14.85 19.96 33.66
CA ALA A 104 14.37 19.45 34.93
C ALA A 104 15.09 18.16 35.34
N GLU A 105 15.29 17.24 34.41
CA GLU A 105 16.00 15.98 34.64
C GLU A 105 17.49 16.19 34.95
N LYS A 106 18.16 17.08 34.24
CA LYS A 106 19.58 17.40 34.51
C LYS A 106 19.76 17.96 35.92
N ALA A 107 18.90 18.93 36.29
CA ALA A 107 18.94 19.53 37.62
C ALA A 107 18.56 18.52 38.71
N TRP A 108 17.57 17.66 38.45
CA TRP A 108 17.22 16.57 39.36
C TRP A 108 18.38 15.59 39.58
N ALA A 109 19.05 15.16 38.52
CA ALA A 109 20.22 14.28 38.63
C ALA A 109 21.36 14.93 39.43
N ALA A 110 21.61 16.22 39.23
CA ALA A 110 22.57 16.98 40.02
C ALA A 110 22.17 17.05 41.51
N ALA A 111 20.87 17.24 41.81
CA ALA A 111 20.35 17.23 43.18
C ALA A 111 20.55 15.86 43.86
N VAL A 112 20.28 14.76 43.15
CA VAL A 112 20.51 13.39 43.64
C VAL A 112 22.00 13.16 43.94
N GLN A 113 22.89 13.61 43.06
CA GLN A 113 24.34 13.51 43.28
C GLN A 113 24.81 14.32 44.50
N ALA A 114 24.32 15.57 44.63
CA ALA A 114 24.60 16.42 45.79
C ALA A 114 24.09 15.81 47.10
N ASN A 115 23.01 15.03 47.04
CA ASN A 115 22.40 14.32 48.18
C ASN A 115 22.97 12.91 48.42
N GLY A 116 24.20 12.63 47.97
CA GLY A 116 24.86 11.34 48.18
C GLY A 116 24.20 10.15 47.48
N GLY A 117 23.45 10.41 46.40
CA GLY A 117 22.74 9.40 45.62
C GLY A 117 21.33 9.07 46.10
N ALA A 118 20.89 9.61 47.23
CA ALA A 118 19.52 9.43 47.72
C ALA A 118 18.56 10.42 47.02
N SER A 119 17.36 9.95 46.66
CA SER A 119 16.30 10.80 46.11
C SER A 119 15.85 11.85 47.15
N PRO A 120 16.05 13.15 46.90
CA PRO A 120 15.71 14.19 47.86
C PRO A 120 14.20 14.53 47.90
N ASP A 121 13.42 14.08 46.91
CA ASP A 121 11.99 14.37 46.76
C ASP A 121 11.27 13.35 45.86
N ALA A 122 10.61 12.37 46.49
CA ALA A 122 9.87 11.33 45.78
C ALA A 122 8.69 11.87 44.95
N SER A 123 8.14 13.05 45.27
CA SER A 123 7.03 13.64 44.51
C SER A 123 7.50 14.19 43.17
N LEU A 124 8.66 14.86 43.14
CA LEU A 124 9.28 15.37 41.93
C LEU A 124 9.78 14.23 41.03
N GLU A 125 10.36 13.19 41.63
CA GLU A 125 10.76 11.98 40.91
C GLU A 125 9.58 11.32 40.17
N LYS A 126 8.44 11.15 40.87
CA LYS A 126 7.20 10.64 40.26
C LYS A 126 6.69 11.56 39.14
N ALA A 127 6.77 12.87 39.31
CA ALA A 127 6.33 13.82 38.28
C ALA A 127 7.21 13.74 37.02
N LEU A 128 8.53 13.61 37.17
CA LEU A 128 9.46 13.42 36.05
C LEU A 128 9.23 12.06 35.36
N ALA A 129 9.05 10.99 36.12
CA ALA A 129 8.71 9.67 35.58
C ALA A 129 7.40 9.70 34.79
N SER A 130 6.37 10.42 35.29
CA SER A 130 5.11 10.61 34.59
C SER A 130 5.28 11.35 33.24
N GLN A 131 6.10 12.42 33.20
CA GLN A 131 6.40 13.12 31.94
C GLN A 131 7.12 12.23 30.93
N ARG A 132 8.09 11.42 31.38
CA ARG A 132 8.78 10.45 30.51
C ARG A 132 7.83 9.40 29.94
N ALA A 133 6.92 8.89 30.77
CA ALA A 133 5.91 7.94 30.34
C ALA A 133 4.98 8.56 29.29
N ASN A 134 4.53 9.79 29.50
CA ASN A 134 3.71 10.52 28.52
C ASN A 134 4.47 10.80 27.21
N ALA A 135 5.77 11.10 27.26
CA ALA A 135 6.59 11.28 26.06
C ALA A 135 6.70 9.99 25.24
N LEU A 136 6.79 8.82 25.90
CA LEU A 136 6.74 7.53 25.21
C LEU A 136 5.35 7.24 24.62
N GLU A 137 4.26 7.60 25.31
CA GLU A 137 2.90 7.52 24.77
C GLU A 137 2.75 8.40 23.51
N SER A 138 3.20 9.66 23.54
CA SER A 138 3.18 10.56 22.39
C SER A 138 3.99 10.00 21.22
N ARG A 139 5.20 9.49 21.49
CA ARG A 139 6.05 8.87 20.47
C ARG A 139 5.41 7.62 19.86
N PHE A 140 4.72 6.80 20.67
CA PHE A 140 3.96 5.66 20.17
C PHE A 140 2.91 6.11 19.14
N HIS A 141 2.17 7.18 19.44
CA HIS A 141 1.18 7.72 18.51
C HIS A 141 1.81 8.25 17.23
N GLU A 142 2.91 9.02 17.33
CA GLU A 142 3.66 9.51 16.16
C GLU A 142 4.14 8.37 15.25
N GLU A 143 4.71 7.31 15.83
CA GLU A 143 5.19 6.15 15.09
C GLU A 143 4.02 5.39 14.43
N LEU A 144 2.87 5.30 15.11
CA LEU A 144 1.67 4.68 14.58
C LEU A 144 1.05 5.49 13.42
N TYR A 145 1.02 6.83 13.54
CA TYR A 145 0.59 7.72 12.45
C TYR A 145 1.51 7.64 11.24
N ALA A 146 2.82 7.48 11.47
CA ALA A 146 3.80 7.28 10.41
C ALA A 146 3.77 5.87 9.78
N GLY A 147 2.87 4.97 10.21
CA GLY A 147 2.77 3.59 9.72
C GLY A 147 3.89 2.66 10.20
N LYS A 148 4.75 3.12 11.12
CA LYS A 148 5.90 2.36 11.65
C LYS A 148 5.47 1.46 12.80
N THR A 149 4.66 0.45 12.51
CA THR A 149 4.04 -0.42 13.54
C THR A 149 5.07 -1.15 14.42
N ASP A 150 6.21 -1.57 13.87
CA ASP A 150 7.26 -2.22 14.68
C ASP A 150 8.01 -1.25 15.59
N ALA A 151 8.15 0.02 15.18
CA ALA A 151 8.72 1.05 16.04
C ALA A 151 7.76 1.35 17.19
N ALA A 152 6.47 1.52 16.88
CA ALA A 152 5.42 1.73 17.87
C ALA A 152 5.36 0.58 18.88
N GLU A 153 5.49 -0.68 18.44
CA GLU A 153 5.54 -1.84 19.36
C GLU A 153 6.74 -1.76 20.33
N ARG A 154 7.93 -1.38 19.83
CA ARG A 154 9.11 -1.22 20.69
C ARG A 154 8.93 -0.08 21.68
N THR A 155 8.32 1.03 21.26
CA THR A 155 8.04 2.16 22.14
C THR A 155 7.02 1.79 23.23
N LEU A 156 5.97 1.05 22.89
CA LEU A 156 5.01 0.52 23.86
C LEU A 156 5.66 -0.47 24.85
N ALA A 157 6.52 -1.37 24.36
CA ALA A 157 7.26 -2.29 25.22
C ALA A 157 8.21 -1.53 26.17
N LYS A 158 8.86 -0.47 25.69
CA LYS A 158 9.71 0.41 26.51
C LYS A 158 8.90 1.11 27.60
N LEU A 159 7.74 1.67 27.27
CA LEU A 159 6.82 2.29 28.23
C LEU A 159 6.43 1.33 29.36
N LEU A 160 6.02 0.11 29.00
CA LEU A 160 5.59 -0.92 29.96
C LEU A 160 6.74 -1.41 30.84
N LYS A 161 7.96 -1.49 30.30
CA LYS A 161 9.15 -1.93 31.02
C LYS A 161 9.68 -0.87 31.98
N GLU A 162 9.77 0.39 31.53
CA GLU A 162 10.40 1.47 32.29
C GLU A 162 9.41 2.15 33.25
N PHE A 163 8.12 2.17 32.93
CA PHE A 163 7.10 2.90 33.71
C PHE A 163 5.80 2.09 33.91
N PRO A 164 5.87 0.89 34.52
CA PRO A 164 4.72 -0.03 34.65
C PRO A 164 3.52 0.58 35.39
N ASP A 165 3.76 1.44 36.37
CA ASP A 165 2.71 2.02 37.22
C ASP A 165 2.17 3.37 36.70
N SER A 166 2.69 3.86 35.56
CA SER A 166 2.31 5.16 35.00
C SER A 166 0.87 5.16 34.46
N GLY A 167 0.26 6.35 34.41
CA GLY A 167 -1.06 6.53 33.78
C GLY A 167 -1.05 6.12 32.30
N ALA A 168 0.05 6.35 31.60
CA ALA A 168 0.27 5.92 30.22
C ALA A 168 0.32 4.38 30.11
N ALA A 169 1.02 3.69 31.01
CA ALA A 169 1.06 2.23 31.02
C ALA A 169 -0.32 1.60 31.30
N LYS A 170 -1.17 2.24 32.12
CA LYS A 170 -2.56 1.79 32.33
C LYS A 170 -3.41 1.81 31.04
N LYS A 171 -3.05 2.64 30.06
CA LYS A 171 -3.70 2.69 28.73
C LYS A 171 -3.15 1.64 27.76
N ALA A 172 -2.14 0.87 28.13
CA ALA A 172 -1.48 -0.09 27.23
C ALA A 172 -2.42 -1.06 26.50
N PRO A 173 -3.52 -1.58 27.10
CA PRO A 173 -4.47 -2.40 26.36
C PRO A 173 -5.11 -1.67 25.17
N ALA A 174 -5.47 -0.39 25.35
CA ALA A 174 -6.03 0.43 24.28
C ALA A 174 -4.97 0.77 23.21
N LEU A 175 -3.73 1.07 23.63
CA LEU A 175 -2.62 1.30 22.69
C LEU A 175 -2.32 0.04 21.86
N ARG A 176 -2.33 -1.15 22.49
CA ARG A 176 -2.16 -2.43 21.82
C ARG A 176 -3.27 -2.68 20.79
N GLN A 177 -4.52 -2.42 21.16
CA GLN A 177 -5.65 -2.55 20.24
C GLN A 177 -5.51 -1.63 19.01
N GLN A 178 -5.06 -0.38 19.21
CA GLN A 178 -4.81 0.55 18.09
C GLN A 178 -3.70 0.04 17.16
N LEU A 179 -2.61 -0.49 17.72
CA LEU A 179 -1.52 -1.09 16.97
C LEU A 179 -2.01 -2.28 16.13
N ASP A 180 -2.75 -3.19 16.74
CA ASP A 180 -3.26 -4.40 16.08
C ASP A 180 -4.26 -4.04 14.97
N SER A 181 -5.11 -3.05 15.21
CA SER A 181 -6.06 -2.53 14.21
C SER A 181 -5.33 -1.97 12.99
N LYS A 182 -4.25 -1.20 13.19
CA LYS A 182 -3.41 -0.68 12.10
C LYS A 182 -2.71 -1.80 11.32
N ARG A 183 -2.22 -2.84 11.99
CA ARG A 183 -1.64 -4.02 11.34
C ARG A 183 -2.65 -4.78 10.49
N GLN A 184 -3.88 -4.95 10.98
CA GLN A 184 -4.95 -5.61 10.23
C GLN A 184 -5.32 -4.84 8.96
N VAL A 185 -5.47 -3.52 9.04
CA VAL A 185 -5.74 -2.68 7.86
C VAL A 185 -4.61 -2.81 6.83
N ALA A 186 -3.35 -2.68 7.25
CA ALA A 186 -2.21 -2.81 6.35
C ALA A 186 -2.13 -4.21 5.70
N ALA A 187 -2.44 -5.27 6.44
CA ALA A 187 -2.48 -6.63 5.91
C ALA A 187 -3.63 -6.82 4.90
N ALA A 188 -4.80 -6.25 5.17
CA ALA A 188 -5.94 -6.29 4.25
C ALA A 188 -5.64 -5.53 2.95
N ASP A 189 -5.03 -4.34 3.03
CA ASP A 189 -4.63 -3.57 1.86
C ASP A 189 -3.55 -4.29 1.04
N ALA A 190 -2.57 -4.91 1.70
CA ALA A 190 -1.57 -5.73 1.03
C ALA A 190 -2.19 -6.96 0.34
N ALA A 191 -3.20 -7.60 0.95
CA ALA A 191 -3.92 -8.71 0.35
C ALA A 191 -4.73 -8.26 -0.88
N ARG A 192 -5.42 -7.12 -0.81
CA ARG A 192 -6.14 -6.51 -1.94
C ARG A 192 -5.20 -6.18 -3.10
N ALA A 193 -4.09 -5.51 -2.81
CA ALA A 193 -3.09 -5.18 -3.84
C ALA A 193 -2.48 -6.42 -4.50
N LYS A 194 -2.33 -7.53 -3.77
CA LYS A 194 -1.91 -8.81 -4.37
C LYS A 194 -3.00 -9.38 -5.27
N ALA A 195 -4.26 -9.38 -4.83
CA ALA A 195 -5.38 -9.87 -5.63
C ALA A 195 -5.53 -9.06 -6.94
N GLU A 196 -5.48 -7.72 -6.87
CA GLU A 196 -5.52 -6.84 -8.03
C GLU A 196 -4.39 -7.11 -9.03
N LYS A 197 -3.17 -7.38 -8.54
CA LYS A 197 -2.04 -7.74 -9.41
C LYS A 197 -2.24 -9.08 -10.10
N VAL A 198 -2.82 -10.06 -9.41
CA VAL A 198 -3.14 -11.36 -10.00
C VAL A 198 -4.21 -11.18 -11.07
N GLU A 199 -5.27 -10.43 -10.80
CA GLU A 199 -6.34 -10.18 -11.76
C GLU A 199 -5.85 -9.41 -13.00
N ALA A 200 -5.08 -8.35 -12.81
CA ALA A 200 -4.46 -7.61 -13.91
C ALA A 200 -3.53 -8.51 -14.76
N LYS A 201 -2.83 -9.46 -14.13
CA LYS A 201 -2.01 -10.44 -14.85
C LYS A 201 -2.87 -11.41 -15.67
N ARG A 202 -3.98 -11.92 -15.12
CA ARG A 202 -4.92 -12.79 -15.86
C ARG A 202 -5.46 -12.09 -17.09
N GLU A 203 -5.95 -10.86 -16.91
CA GLU A 203 -6.51 -10.08 -18.02
C GLU A 203 -5.44 -9.81 -19.10
N ARG A 204 -4.21 -9.46 -18.70
CA ARG A 204 -3.09 -9.27 -19.64
C ARG A 204 -2.78 -10.53 -20.47
N LEU A 205 -2.95 -11.72 -19.89
CA LEU A 205 -2.68 -12.98 -20.58
C LEU A 205 -3.83 -13.41 -21.51
N LEU A 206 -5.08 -13.12 -21.16
CA LEU A 206 -6.25 -13.56 -21.92
C LEU A 206 -6.75 -12.52 -22.93
N ALA A 207 -6.50 -11.23 -22.74
CA ALA A 207 -6.91 -10.18 -23.67
C ALA A 207 -6.47 -10.43 -25.14
N PRO A 208 -5.21 -10.86 -25.42
CA PRO A 208 -4.80 -11.14 -26.79
C PRO A 208 -5.51 -12.37 -27.40
N ALA A 209 -6.07 -13.27 -26.58
CA ALA A 209 -6.90 -14.36 -27.09
C ALA A 209 -8.30 -13.85 -27.48
N ARG A 210 -8.90 -12.99 -26.66
CA ARG A 210 -10.20 -12.35 -26.96
C ARG A 210 -10.16 -11.56 -28.27
N GLU A 211 -9.10 -10.76 -28.46
CA GLU A 211 -8.92 -9.99 -29.69
C GLU A 211 -8.86 -10.90 -30.94
N LYS A 212 -8.10 -12.00 -30.85
CA LYS A 212 -8.00 -12.98 -31.94
C LYS A 212 -9.31 -13.72 -32.21
N ILE A 213 -10.11 -14.01 -31.18
CA ILE A 213 -11.45 -14.60 -31.34
C ILE A 213 -12.38 -13.60 -32.04
N SER A 214 -12.31 -12.31 -31.70
CA SER A 214 -13.04 -11.25 -32.41
C SER A 214 -12.63 -11.18 -33.88
N GLN A 215 -11.32 -11.13 -34.17
CA GLN A 215 -10.80 -11.13 -35.55
C GLN A 215 -11.23 -12.38 -36.33
N ALA A 216 -11.25 -13.54 -35.67
CA ALA A 216 -11.73 -14.78 -36.26
C ALA A 216 -13.21 -14.68 -36.62
N SER A 217 -14.04 -14.20 -35.70
CA SER A 217 -15.49 -14.05 -35.88
C SER A 217 -15.83 -13.04 -36.97
N GLU A 218 -15.13 -11.90 -37.02
CA GLU A 218 -15.29 -10.92 -38.09
C GLU A 218 -14.91 -11.51 -39.45
N SER A 219 -13.80 -12.25 -39.52
CA SER A 219 -13.36 -12.90 -40.76
C SER A 219 -14.33 -14.01 -41.19
N GLU A 220 -14.94 -14.73 -40.25
CA GLU A 220 -16.00 -15.70 -40.52
C GLU A 220 -17.23 -14.98 -41.11
N GLN A 221 -17.69 -13.92 -40.45
CA GLN A 221 -18.84 -13.16 -40.92
C GLN A 221 -18.61 -12.60 -42.32
N ARG A 222 -17.42 -12.01 -42.59
CA ARG A 222 -17.03 -11.55 -43.93
C ARG A 222 -17.08 -12.68 -44.95
N SER A 223 -16.61 -13.89 -44.60
CA SER A 223 -16.69 -15.04 -45.51
C SER A 223 -18.12 -15.40 -45.91
N LEU A 224 -19.09 -15.20 -45.01
CA LEU A 224 -20.50 -15.49 -45.25
C LEU A 224 -21.24 -14.34 -45.96
N SER A 225 -20.84 -13.09 -45.71
CA SER A 225 -21.54 -11.90 -46.20
C SER A 225 -20.96 -11.30 -47.48
N ASP A 226 -19.72 -11.65 -47.84
CA ASP A 226 -19.05 -11.08 -49.01
C ASP A 226 -19.78 -11.47 -50.30
N ARG A 227 -20.50 -10.50 -50.88
CA ARG A 227 -21.09 -10.57 -52.24
C ARG A 227 -20.03 -10.45 -53.35
N GLY A 228 -18.76 -10.41 -52.98
CA GLY A 228 -17.61 -10.30 -53.89
C GLY A 228 -17.28 -11.62 -54.58
N THR A 229 -16.05 -11.74 -55.07
CA THR A 229 -15.60 -12.98 -55.72
C THR A 229 -15.42 -14.09 -54.68
N GLU A 230 -15.76 -15.33 -55.03
CA GLU A 230 -15.64 -16.51 -54.16
C GLU A 230 -14.22 -16.68 -53.56
N THR A 231 -13.19 -16.20 -54.27
CA THR A 231 -11.80 -16.15 -53.77
C THR A 231 -11.65 -15.29 -52.51
N GLN A 232 -12.35 -14.15 -52.42
CA GLN A 232 -12.34 -13.29 -51.23
C GLN A 232 -13.00 -13.98 -50.04
N ALA A 233 -14.18 -14.58 -50.25
CA ALA A 233 -14.88 -15.33 -49.22
C ALA A 233 -14.03 -16.49 -48.66
N LYS A 234 -13.36 -17.25 -49.54
CA LYS A 234 -12.41 -18.30 -49.15
C LYS A 234 -11.24 -17.75 -48.32
N ASN A 235 -10.64 -16.64 -48.75
CA ASN A 235 -9.52 -16.02 -48.04
C ASN A 235 -9.94 -15.51 -46.65
N SER A 236 -11.15 -14.94 -46.53
CA SER A 236 -11.74 -14.53 -45.25
C SER A 236 -11.96 -15.73 -44.33
N ALA A 237 -12.47 -16.86 -44.85
CA ALA A 237 -12.62 -18.08 -44.04
C ALA A 237 -11.27 -18.67 -43.60
N LEU A 238 -10.24 -18.67 -44.45
CA LEU A 238 -8.87 -19.07 -44.08
C LEU A 238 -8.27 -18.13 -43.00
N SER A 239 -8.49 -16.83 -43.13
CA SER A 239 -8.08 -15.84 -42.13
C SER A 239 -8.74 -16.12 -40.77
N SER A 240 -10.04 -16.44 -40.78
CA SER A 240 -10.79 -16.81 -39.59
C SER A 240 -10.18 -18.03 -38.87
N VAL A 241 -9.87 -19.10 -39.61
CA VAL A 241 -9.20 -20.29 -39.05
C VAL A 241 -7.85 -19.95 -38.44
N ARG A 242 -7.02 -19.15 -39.13
CA ARG A 242 -5.69 -18.74 -38.61
C ARG A 242 -5.80 -17.92 -37.34
N ALA A 243 -6.75 -16.99 -37.26
CA ALA A 243 -6.98 -16.18 -36.07
C ALA A 243 -7.46 -17.04 -34.90
N ALA A 244 -8.37 -17.99 -35.14
CA ALA A 244 -8.83 -18.94 -34.12
C ALA A 244 -7.70 -19.85 -33.61
N ASP A 245 -6.86 -20.40 -34.50
CA ASP A 245 -5.68 -21.19 -34.12
C ASP A 245 -4.68 -20.36 -33.29
N ALA A 246 -4.47 -19.10 -33.68
CA ALA A 246 -3.62 -18.18 -32.93
C ALA A 246 -4.21 -17.84 -31.55
N ALA A 247 -5.54 -17.82 -31.40
CA ALA A 247 -6.21 -17.63 -30.12
C ALA A 247 -6.00 -18.84 -29.20
N LEU A 248 -6.21 -20.06 -29.72
CA LEU A 248 -5.98 -21.31 -29.00
C LEU A 248 -4.53 -21.41 -28.49
N SER A 249 -3.55 -21.05 -29.32
CA SER A 249 -2.14 -20.98 -28.92
C SER A 249 -1.86 -19.93 -27.84
N THR A 250 -2.53 -18.77 -27.85
CA THR A 250 -2.44 -17.80 -26.75
C THR A 250 -3.02 -18.38 -25.46
N ILE A 251 -4.17 -19.03 -25.53
CA ILE A 251 -4.84 -19.64 -24.36
C ILE A 251 -3.96 -20.74 -23.74
N ASP A 252 -3.36 -21.60 -24.57
CA ASP A 252 -2.44 -22.64 -24.11
C ASP A 252 -1.19 -22.06 -23.43
N ARG A 253 -0.69 -20.91 -23.91
CA ARG A 253 0.43 -20.21 -23.25
C ARG A 253 0.01 -19.57 -21.93
N ALA A 254 -1.16 -18.93 -21.88
CA ALA A 254 -1.68 -18.31 -20.66
C ALA A 254 -1.88 -19.35 -19.54
N THR A 255 -2.51 -20.48 -19.86
CA THR A 255 -2.76 -21.58 -18.91
C THR A 255 -1.48 -22.23 -18.40
N LYS A 256 -0.45 -22.37 -19.25
CA LYS A 256 0.88 -22.82 -18.81
C LYS A 256 1.58 -21.82 -17.90
N GLN A 257 1.44 -20.51 -18.16
CA GLN A 257 2.12 -19.47 -17.37
C GLN A 257 1.52 -19.25 -15.97
N MET A 258 0.25 -19.60 -15.77
CA MET A 258 -0.41 -19.57 -14.46
C MET A 258 -1.03 -20.93 -14.14
N GLN A 259 -0.20 -21.97 -14.20
CA GLN A 259 -0.62 -23.32 -13.85
C GLN A 259 -1.09 -23.36 -12.39
N GLY A 260 -2.29 -23.89 -12.16
CA GLY A 260 -2.91 -23.97 -10.84
C GLY A 260 -3.86 -22.82 -10.49
N ASP A 261 -3.98 -21.79 -11.35
CA ASP A 261 -5.00 -20.75 -11.18
C ASP A 261 -6.35 -21.22 -11.74
N ALA A 262 -7.28 -21.55 -10.83
CA ALA A 262 -8.60 -22.07 -11.17
C ALA A 262 -9.47 -21.07 -11.95
N GLU A 263 -9.40 -19.78 -11.60
CA GLU A 263 -10.19 -18.74 -12.25
C GLU A 263 -9.68 -18.45 -13.66
N LEU A 264 -8.35 -18.43 -13.86
CA LEU A 264 -7.77 -18.38 -15.20
C LEU A 264 -8.17 -19.62 -16.01
N ALA A 265 -8.13 -20.81 -15.42
CA ALA A 265 -8.47 -22.05 -16.12
C ALA A 265 -9.92 -22.07 -16.63
N GLU A 266 -10.88 -21.63 -15.82
CA GLU A 266 -12.28 -21.52 -16.24
C GLU A 266 -12.49 -20.46 -17.33
N ALA A 267 -11.89 -19.28 -17.19
CA ALA A 267 -11.95 -18.24 -18.23
C ALA A 267 -11.30 -18.70 -19.55
N ALA A 268 -10.16 -19.39 -19.46
CA ALA A 268 -9.46 -19.98 -20.61
C ALA A 268 -10.30 -21.06 -21.30
N LYS A 269 -11.03 -21.88 -20.53
CA LYS A 269 -11.91 -22.93 -21.05
C LYS A 269 -13.08 -22.34 -21.85
N ALA A 270 -13.71 -21.28 -21.35
CA ALA A 270 -14.78 -20.57 -22.07
C ALA A 270 -14.28 -20.01 -23.40
N LEU A 271 -13.17 -19.25 -23.39
CA LEU A 271 -12.56 -18.69 -24.60
C LEU A 271 -12.10 -19.78 -25.58
N ARG A 272 -11.62 -20.92 -25.08
CA ARG A 272 -11.25 -22.06 -25.93
C ARG A 272 -12.48 -22.62 -26.65
N GLY A 273 -13.62 -22.72 -25.96
CA GLY A 273 -14.89 -23.14 -26.55
C GLY A 273 -15.32 -22.21 -27.69
N GLU A 274 -15.27 -20.90 -27.46
CA GLU A 274 -15.59 -19.89 -28.49
C GLU A 274 -14.65 -19.99 -29.70
N ALA A 275 -13.34 -20.05 -29.48
CA ALA A 275 -12.35 -20.17 -30.55
C ALA A 275 -12.56 -21.44 -31.37
N LEU A 276 -12.83 -22.59 -30.73
CA LEU A 276 -13.13 -23.84 -31.41
C LEU A 276 -14.44 -23.77 -32.20
N ALA A 277 -15.47 -23.11 -31.68
CA ALA A 277 -16.74 -22.94 -32.37
C ALA A 277 -16.60 -22.11 -33.66
N VAL A 278 -15.90 -20.97 -33.60
CA VAL A 278 -15.61 -20.15 -34.79
C VAL A 278 -14.78 -20.96 -35.79
N ARG A 279 -13.70 -21.59 -35.33
CA ARG A 279 -12.85 -22.45 -36.16
C ARG A 279 -13.63 -23.56 -36.87
N LYS A 280 -14.54 -24.24 -36.15
CA LYS A 280 -15.42 -25.28 -36.70
C LYS A 280 -16.22 -24.73 -37.88
N ARG A 281 -16.96 -23.63 -37.68
CA ARG A 281 -17.81 -23.04 -38.71
C ARG A 281 -17.01 -22.62 -39.94
N SER A 282 -15.86 -21.97 -39.75
CA SER A 282 -14.99 -21.57 -40.86
C SER A 282 -14.43 -22.77 -41.64
N LEU A 283 -14.07 -23.86 -40.97
CA LEU A 283 -13.62 -25.10 -41.63
C LEU A 283 -14.75 -25.79 -42.39
N LEU A 284 -15.98 -25.81 -41.87
CA LEU A 284 -17.14 -26.31 -42.60
C LEU A 284 -17.41 -25.48 -43.85
N ASN A 285 -17.33 -24.14 -43.75
CA ASN A 285 -17.48 -23.25 -44.91
C ASN A 285 -16.40 -23.51 -45.98
N LEU A 286 -15.13 -23.65 -45.56
CA LEU A 286 -14.04 -24.01 -46.45
C LEU A 286 -14.22 -25.39 -47.11
N GLY A 287 -14.73 -26.36 -46.35
CA GLY A 287 -15.12 -27.67 -46.87
C GLY A 287 -16.17 -27.55 -47.97
N SER A 288 -17.20 -26.72 -47.76
CA SER A 288 -18.26 -26.48 -48.74
C SER A 288 -17.75 -25.81 -50.01
N TYR A 289 -16.92 -24.77 -49.89
CA TYR A 289 -16.29 -24.14 -51.06
C TYR A 289 -15.42 -25.13 -51.86
N ALA A 290 -14.64 -25.96 -51.17
CA ALA A 290 -13.80 -26.95 -51.83
C ALA A 290 -14.63 -28.06 -52.51
N LEU A 291 -15.71 -28.50 -51.87
CA LEU A 291 -16.61 -29.52 -52.41
C LEU A 291 -17.29 -29.04 -53.70
N VAL A 292 -17.85 -27.82 -53.72
CA VAL A 292 -18.51 -27.24 -54.91
C VAL A 292 -17.57 -27.14 -56.11
N ARG A 293 -16.26 -27.00 -55.86
CA ARG A 293 -15.23 -26.89 -56.91
C ARG A 293 -14.61 -28.23 -57.32
N GLY A 294 -15.14 -29.37 -56.85
CA GLY A 294 -14.55 -30.70 -57.08
C GLY A 294 -13.18 -30.89 -56.44
N GLN A 295 -12.79 -30.03 -55.48
CA GLN A 295 -11.51 -30.12 -54.77
C GLN A 295 -11.63 -31.06 -53.56
N TYR A 296 -12.02 -32.32 -53.80
CA TYR A 296 -12.37 -33.30 -52.76
C TYR A 296 -11.25 -33.50 -51.72
N HIS A 297 -9.99 -33.53 -52.14
CA HIS A 297 -8.85 -33.64 -51.23
C HIS A 297 -8.71 -32.45 -50.27
N ASN A 298 -9.00 -31.23 -50.73
CA ASN A 298 -8.99 -30.06 -49.86
C ASN A 298 -10.19 -30.06 -48.92
N ALA A 299 -11.36 -30.44 -49.44
CA ALA A 299 -12.60 -30.51 -48.66
C ALA A 299 -12.47 -31.50 -47.49
N ILE A 300 -11.94 -32.70 -47.74
CA ILE A 300 -11.70 -33.70 -46.70
C ILE A 300 -10.64 -33.23 -45.70
N GLY A 301 -9.63 -32.48 -46.15
CA GLY A 301 -8.61 -31.87 -45.29
C GLY A 301 -9.20 -30.91 -44.25
N TYR A 302 -10.12 -30.03 -44.65
CA TYR A 302 -10.79 -29.11 -43.73
C TYR A 302 -11.70 -29.82 -42.73
N VAL A 303 -12.46 -30.80 -43.19
CA VAL A 303 -13.36 -31.60 -42.33
C VAL A 303 -12.57 -32.45 -41.32
N ASN A 304 -11.49 -33.09 -41.76
CA ASN A 304 -10.58 -33.80 -40.85
C ASN A 304 -9.93 -32.85 -39.82
N GLY A 305 -9.74 -31.58 -40.18
CA GLY A 305 -9.32 -30.52 -39.26
C GLY A 305 -10.29 -30.29 -38.10
N ILE A 306 -11.58 -30.57 -38.28
CA ILE A 306 -12.63 -30.57 -37.24
C ILE A 306 -12.59 -31.86 -36.44
N LEU A 307 -12.64 -33.00 -37.13
CA LEU A 307 -12.68 -34.33 -36.52
C LEU A 307 -11.45 -34.63 -35.64
N LYS A 308 -10.31 -33.98 -35.91
CA LYS A 308 -9.11 -34.07 -35.05
C LYS A 308 -9.37 -33.68 -33.59
N TYR A 309 -10.28 -32.73 -33.33
CA TYR A 309 -10.60 -32.29 -31.96
C TYR A 309 -12.04 -32.58 -31.55
N ALA A 310 -12.93 -32.89 -32.51
CA ALA A 310 -14.30 -33.32 -32.26
C ALA A 310 -14.64 -34.54 -33.13
N PRO A 311 -14.17 -35.76 -32.79
CA PRO A 311 -14.29 -36.95 -33.65
C PRO A 311 -15.73 -37.38 -33.93
N SER A 312 -16.65 -37.06 -33.04
CA SER A 312 -18.08 -37.38 -33.12
C SER A 312 -18.94 -36.20 -33.58
N ASP A 313 -18.33 -35.16 -34.18
CA ASP A 313 -19.06 -33.98 -34.62
C ASP A 313 -20.01 -34.32 -35.78
N PRO A 314 -21.34 -34.16 -35.62
CA PRO A 314 -22.31 -34.64 -36.60
C PRO A 314 -22.23 -33.86 -37.92
N ASP A 315 -21.93 -32.55 -37.87
CA ASP A 315 -21.83 -31.71 -39.07
C ASP A 315 -20.58 -32.09 -39.87
N ALA A 316 -19.45 -32.30 -39.20
CA ALA A 316 -18.22 -32.73 -39.85
C ALA A 316 -18.34 -34.14 -40.44
N LEU A 317 -18.93 -35.10 -39.71
CA LEU A 317 -19.17 -36.45 -40.22
C LEU A 317 -20.14 -36.44 -41.41
N GLY A 318 -21.21 -35.66 -41.35
CA GLY A 318 -22.15 -35.48 -42.45
C GLY A 318 -21.49 -34.87 -43.69
N MET A 319 -20.67 -33.84 -43.50
CA MET A 319 -19.92 -33.20 -44.57
C MET A 319 -18.91 -34.16 -45.21
N ARG A 320 -18.20 -34.96 -44.40
CA ARG A 320 -17.30 -36.00 -44.88
C ARG A 320 -18.00 -37.01 -45.78
N SER A 321 -19.15 -37.52 -45.34
CA SER A 321 -19.94 -38.47 -46.14
C SER A 321 -20.36 -37.87 -47.48
N ARG A 322 -20.80 -36.60 -47.52
CA ARG A 322 -21.15 -35.91 -48.78
C ARG A 322 -19.96 -35.79 -49.73
N ILE A 323 -18.78 -35.48 -49.20
CA ILE A 323 -17.54 -35.40 -50.00
C ILE A 323 -17.18 -36.76 -50.59
N GLU A 324 -17.24 -37.82 -49.78
CA GLU A 324 -16.93 -39.18 -50.20
C GLU A 324 -17.91 -39.69 -51.27
N THR A 325 -19.21 -39.39 -51.14
CA THR A 325 -20.21 -39.71 -52.17
C THR A 325 -19.95 -38.96 -53.48
N ALA A 326 -19.75 -37.63 -53.42
CA ALA A 326 -19.52 -36.82 -54.62
C ALA A 326 -18.23 -37.21 -55.37
N ALA A 327 -17.17 -37.56 -54.63
CA ALA A 327 -15.92 -38.02 -55.23
C ALA A 327 -16.07 -39.36 -55.98
N ASN A 328 -17.03 -40.20 -55.59
CA ASN A 328 -17.32 -41.47 -56.26
C ASN A 328 -18.28 -41.30 -57.45
N GLU A 329 -19.25 -40.38 -57.37
CA GLU A 329 -20.20 -40.10 -58.46
C GLU A 329 -19.54 -39.42 -59.67
N ASP A 330 -18.54 -38.54 -59.46
CA ASP A 330 -17.75 -37.94 -60.55
C ASP A 330 -16.90 -38.97 -61.31
N ALA A 331 -16.57 -40.11 -60.68
CA ALA A 331 -15.88 -41.21 -61.34
C ALA A 331 -16.81 -42.03 -62.26
N ASP A 332 -18.13 -42.02 -61.99
CA ASP A 332 -19.12 -42.79 -62.74
C ASP A 332 -19.62 -42.07 -64.01
N TRP A 333 -19.47 -40.74 -64.13
CA TRP A 333 -19.91 -39.98 -65.32
C TRP A 333 -19.06 -40.22 -66.58
N TRP A 334 -17.78 -40.58 -66.45
CA TRP A 334 -16.90 -40.96 -67.59
C TRP A 334 -16.79 -42.48 -67.80
N GLY A 335 -17.41 -43.28 -66.92
CA GLY A 335 -17.38 -44.75 -66.95
C GLY A 335 -18.71 -45.34 -67.44
N GLY A 336 -19.10 -45.02 -68.66
CA GLY A 336 -20.24 -45.65 -69.33
C GLY A 336 -20.03 -47.15 -69.56
N VAL A 337 -20.28 -47.96 -68.54
CA VAL A 337 -20.73 -49.35 -68.67
C VAL A 337 -21.79 -49.59 -67.57
N PRO A 338 -23.07 -49.81 -67.92
CA PRO A 338 -24.06 -50.19 -66.93
C PRO A 338 -23.80 -51.65 -66.52
N THR A 339 -23.15 -51.89 -65.39
CA THR A 339 -23.29 -53.20 -64.71
C THR A 339 -24.54 -53.16 -63.86
N ALA A 340 -25.67 -53.28 -64.55
CA ALA A 340 -26.95 -53.53 -63.92
C ALA A 340 -26.98 -54.97 -63.34
N VAL A 341 -27.74 -55.07 -62.24
CA VAL A 341 -28.45 -56.26 -61.74
C VAL A 341 -27.70 -57.18 -60.76
N GLY A 342 -27.69 -56.75 -59.49
CA GLY A 342 -28.61 -57.30 -58.49
C GLY A 342 -28.82 -58.81 -58.48
N ARG A 343 -27.95 -59.53 -57.77
CA ARG A 343 -28.25 -60.89 -57.28
C ARG A 343 -28.97 -60.78 -55.94
N THR A 344 -30.26 -60.42 -55.97
CA THR A 344 -31.15 -60.60 -54.80
C THR A 344 -31.97 -61.86 -55.02
N GLY A 345 -31.76 -62.84 -54.14
CA GLY A 345 -32.53 -64.07 -54.07
C GLY A 345 -34.01 -63.75 -53.86
N ARG A 346 -34.84 -64.17 -54.81
CA ARG A 346 -36.30 -64.17 -54.68
C ARG A 346 -36.72 -65.49 -54.03
N VAL A 347 -37.06 -65.41 -52.76
CA VAL A 347 -37.74 -66.46 -52.01
C VAL A 347 -39.16 -66.60 -52.58
N THR A 348 -39.50 -67.79 -53.08
CA THR A 348 -40.86 -68.18 -53.45
C THR A 348 -41.65 -68.54 -52.19
N PRO A 349 -42.79 -67.90 -51.89
CA PRO A 349 -43.73 -68.44 -50.93
C PRO A 349 -44.66 -69.43 -51.64
N HIS A 350 -44.64 -70.68 -51.21
CA HIS A 350 -45.74 -71.62 -51.39
C HIS A 350 -46.94 -71.13 -50.58
N SER A 351 -48.10 -70.97 -51.21
CA SER A 351 -49.38 -71.11 -50.53
C SER A 351 -50.32 -71.99 -51.37
N ARG A 352 -50.82 -73.01 -50.66
CA ARG A 352 -51.86 -73.95 -51.06
C ARG A 352 -53.18 -73.21 -51.30
N ARG A 353 -53.84 -73.44 -52.43
CA ARG A 353 -55.11 -74.17 -52.54
C ARG A 353 -55.55 -74.26 -53.99
#